data_AF-A0A0G4LCP5-F1
#
_entry.id   AF-A0A0G4LCP5-F1
#
_cell.length_a   1.000
_cell.length_b   1.000
_cell.length_c   1.000
_cell.angle_alpha   90.00
_cell.angle_beta   90.00
_cell.angle_gamma   90.00
#
_symmetry.space_group_name_H-M   'P 1'
#
loop_
_entity.id
_entity.type
_entity.pdbx_description
1 polymer ?
#
loop_
_entity_poly.entity_id
_entity_poly.type
_entity_poly.pdbx_seq_one_letter_code
_entity_poly.pdbx_strand_id
1 'polypeptide(L)'
;MTYIHEYLRAQTEPKKAQDIIDNLEKEGHLRNPSLSKCQRIIDVLRHQTVVQFKADPSLTEQKWDSGTYFYLGKLGGIKDKVGLLGHLQAKSSMEPLLYKELKEGWPQCDAALAELKRENKIITVEDKKTIKHIFIDDPTLRHTVEDDFKNMWKRVV
;
A
#
# COMPACT_ATOMS: atom_id res chain seq x y z
N MET A 1 1.95 5.26 16.73
CA MET A 1 1.74 5.33 15.27
C MET A 1 0.58 4.47 14.81
N THR A 2 0.45 3.21 15.27
CA THR A 2 -0.67 2.32 14.93
C THR A 2 -2.05 2.97 15.10
N TYR A 3 -2.27 3.68 16.22
CA TYR A 3 -3.52 4.39 16.47
C TYR A 3 -3.82 5.50 15.43
N ILE A 4 -2.81 6.23 14.97
CA ILE A 4 -2.99 7.29 13.96
C ILE A 4 -3.41 6.66 12.62
N HIS A 5 -2.84 5.50 12.28
CA HIS A 5 -3.23 4.76 11.08
C HIS A 5 -4.65 4.24 11.18
N GLU A 6 -5.08 3.72 12.33
CA GLU A 6 -6.46 3.29 12.56
C GLU A 6 -7.44 4.46 12.51
N TYR A 7 -7.09 5.59 13.10
CA TYR A 7 -7.89 6.82 13.05
C TYR A 7 -8.04 7.35 11.61
N LEU A 8 -6.93 7.50 10.89
CA LEU A 8 -6.96 7.94 9.48
C LEU A 8 -7.56 6.90 8.54
N ARG A 9 -7.58 5.62 8.93
CA ARG A 9 -8.29 4.56 8.18
C ARG A 9 -9.79 4.64 8.36
N ALA A 10 -10.25 4.95 9.58
CA ALA A 10 -11.67 5.15 9.87
C ALA A 10 -12.21 6.42 9.22
N GLN A 11 -11.37 7.44 9.08
CA GLN A 11 -11.68 8.71 8.44
C GLN A 11 -11.41 8.62 6.93
N THR A 12 -12.45 8.54 6.11
CA THR A 12 -12.30 8.55 4.64
C THR A 12 -11.92 9.93 4.07
N GLU A 13 -11.93 10.97 4.90
CA GLU A 13 -11.67 12.35 4.52
C GLU A 13 -10.25 12.82 4.92
N PRO A 14 -9.63 13.72 4.13
CA PRO A 14 -8.36 14.33 4.51
C PRO A 14 -8.52 15.15 5.79
N LYS A 15 -7.69 14.88 6.80
CA LYS A 15 -7.71 15.62 8.08
C LYS A 15 -6.48 16.52 8.23
N LYS A 16 -6.63 17.62 8.96
CA LYS A 16 -5.52 18.53 9.24
C LYS A 16 -4.63 17.95 10.34
N ALA A 17 -3.39 18.45 10.42
CA ALA A 17 -2.47 18.09 11.50
C ALA A 17 -3.07 18.35 12.88
N GLN A 18 -3.78 19.47 13.05
CA GLN A 18 -4.43 19.85 14.32
C GLN A 18 -5.48 18.81 14.73
N ASP A 19 -6.37 18.40 13.82
CA ASP A 19 -7.40 17.39 14.10
C ASP A 19 -6.80 16.06 14.58
N ILE A 20 -5.65 15.67 14.02
CA ILE A 20 -4.93 14.44 14.38
C ILE A 20 -4.35 14.56 15.80
N ILE A 21 -3.71 15.70 16.11
CA ILE A 21 -3.11 15.95 17.43
C ILE A 21 -4.21 16.03 18.51
N ASP A 22 -5.30 16.74 18.23
CA ASP A 22 -6.44 16.88 19.13
C ASP A 22 -7.07 15.52 19.43
N ASN A 23 -7.19 14.65 18.43
CA ASN A 23 -7.70 13.29 18.64
C ASN A 23 -6.74 12.43 19.48
N LEU A 24 -5.44 12.57 19.28
CA LEU A 24 -4.44 11.86 20.09
C LEU A 24 -4.40 12.33 21.55
N GLU A 25 -4.72 13.61 21.80
CA GLU A 25 -4.86 14.14 23.15
C GLU A 25 -6.13 13.60 23.83
N LYS A 26 -7.27 13.64 23.13
CA LYS A 26 -8.56 13.11 23.64
C LYS A 26 -8.47 11.65 24.06
N GLU A 27 -7.72 10.85 23.32
CA GLU A 27 -7.55 9.41 23.54
C GLU A 27 -6.42 9.11 24.55
N GLY A 28 -5.80 10.14 25.13
CA GLY A 28 -4.78 10.02 26.16
C GLY A 28 -3.43 9.49 25.66
N HIS A 29 -3.25 9.35 24.34
CA HIS A 29 -1.99 8.95 23.71
C HIS A 29 -0.96 10.08 23.68
N LEU A 30 -1.40 11.33 23.85
CA LEU A 30 -0.56 12.51 24.00
C LEU A 30 -0.83 13.15 25.37
N ARG A 31 0.13 13.04 26.29
CA ARG A 31 0.12 13.77 27.57
C ARG A 31 1.01 15.01 27.44
N ASN A 32 0.39 16.18 27.63
CA ASN A 32 1.02 17.51 27.52
C ASN A 32 1.62 17.77 26.11
N PRO A 33 0.80 18.23 25.15
CA PRO A 33 1.22 18.51 23.78
C PRO A 33 2.14 19.75 23.75
N SER A 34 3.45 19.51 23.65
CA SER A 34 4.39 20.59 23.31
C SER A 34 4.54 20.71 21.80
N LEU A 35 4.77 21.94 21.32
CA LEU A 35 5.01 22.25 19.90
C LEU A 35 6.06 21.31 19.27
N SER A 36 7.17 21.08 19.96
CA SER A 36 8.26 20.22 19.48
C SER A 36 7.85 18.74 19.37
N LYS A 37 6.96 18.25 20.25
CA LYS A 37 6.45 16.86 20.16
C LYS A 37 5.48 16.71 18.99
N CYS A 38 4.58 17.67 18.82
CA CYS A 38 3.62 17.68 17.72
C CYS A 38 4.34 17.71 16.37
N GLN A 39 5.34 18.59 16.23
CA GLN A 39 6.18 18.66 15.04
C GLN A 39 6.87 17.33 14.74
N ARG A 40 7.49 16.68 15.74
CA ARG A 40 8.13 15.37 15.55
C ARG A 40 7.14 14.28 15.09
N ILE A 41 5.93 14.26 15.65
CA ILE A 41 4.91 13.27 15.23
C ILE A 41 4.54 13.49 13.77
N ILE A 42 4.30 14.74 13.39
CA ILE A 42 3.97 15.10 12.01
C ILE A 42 5.12 14.80 11.04
N ASP A 43 6.36 15.11 11.41
CA ASP A 43 7.52 14.81 10.58
C ASP A 43 7.65 13.30 10.35
N VAL A 44 7.46 12.49 11.40
CA VAL A 44 7.46 11.03 11.24
C VAL A 44 6.30 10.55 10.38
N LEU A 45 5.12 11.17 10.46
CA LEU A 45 3.99 10.84 9.57
C LEU A 45 4.27 11.18 8.10
N ARG A 46 4.94 12.32 7.83
CA ARG A 46 5.31 12.73 6.46
C ARG A 46 6.27 11.77 5.78
N HIS A 47 7.11 11.10 6.55
CA HIS A 47 8.07 10.11 6.02
C HIS A 47 7.48 8.70 5.87
N GLN A 48 6.23 8.46 6.25
CA GLN A 48 5.61 7.14 6.14
C GLN A 48 4.92 6.95 4.80
N THR A 49 5.18 5.82 4.14
CA THR A 49 4.55 5.43 2.87
C THR A 49 3.05 5.18 2.97
N VAL A 50 2.53 4.96 4.18
CA VAL A 50 1.12 4.65 4.45
C VAL A 50 0.23 5.90 4.58
N VAL A 51 0.82 7.10 4.65
CA VAL A 51 0.11 8.36 4.78
C VAL A 51 0.60 9.31 3.69
N GLN A 52 -0.32 9.87 2.91
CA GLN A 52 0.03 10.91 1.97
C GLN A 52 -0.24 12.28 2.58
N PHE A 53 0.77 13.14 2.46
CA PHE A 53 0.65 14.55 2.74
C PHE A 53 0.28 15.29 1.47
N LYS A 54 -0.82 16.05 1.51
CA LYS A 54 -1.21 17.01 0.48
C LYS A 54 -0.95 18.41 1.00
N ALA A 55 0.04 19.07 0.42
CA ALA A 55 0.36 20.46 0.72
C ALA A 55 -0.84 21.37 0.37
N ASP A 56 -1.02 22.42 1.18
CA ASP A 56 -2.04 23.42 0.88
C ASP A 56 -1.53 24.33 -0.25
N PRO A 57 -2.21 24.40 -1.41
CA PRO A 57 -1.74 25.20 -2.55
C PRO A 57 -1.72 26.71 -2.28
N SER A 58 -2.36 27.17 -1.20
CA SER A 58 -2.42 28.59 -0.83
C SER A 58 -1.21 29.08 -0.03
N LEU A 59 -0.33 28.19 0.44
CA LEU A 59 0.80 28.54 1.32
C LEU A 59 2.14 28.37 0.61
N THR A 60 2.90 29.47 0.55
CA THR A 60 4.28 29.52 0.02
C THR A 60 5.27 28.73 0.87
N GLU A 61 5.02 28.63 2.18
CA GLU A 61 5.84 27.85 3.13
C GLU A 61 4.94 26.90 3.93
N GLN A 62 5.21 25.60 3.82
CA GLN A 62 4.44 24.55 4.51
C GLN A 62 5.04 24.32 5.90
N LYS A 63 4.36 24.79 6.94
CA LYS A 63 4.71 24.52 8.34
C LYS A 63 4.22 23.14 8.78
N TRP A 64 4.46 22.74 10.02
CA TRP A 64 4.05 21.42 10.53
C TRP A 64 2.52 21.27 10.61
N ASP A 65 1.79 22.37 10.68
CA ASP A 65 0.33 22.44 10.79
C ASP A 65 -0.40 22.64 9.45
N SER A 66 0.35 22.91 8.37
CA SER A 66 -0.21 23.15 7.05
C SER A 66 -0.49 21.85 6.30
N GLY A 67 -1.51 21.87 5.44
CA GLY A 67 -1.87 20.77 4.55
C GLY A 67 -2.82 19.75 5.17
N THR A 68 -3.10 18.70 4.41
CA THR A 68 -4.00 17.62 4.82
C THR A 68 -3.33 16.26 4.67
N TYR A 69 -3.70 15.35 5.58
CA TYR A 69 -3.15 14.00 5.66
C TYR A 69 -4.25 13.00 5.38
N PHE A 70 -3.94 11.99 4.57
CA PHE A 70 -4.87 10.91 4.27
C PHE A 70 -4.19 9.56 4.30
N TYR A 71 -4.94 8.55 4.75
CA TYR A 71 -4.46 7.18 4.79
C TYR A 71 -4.44 6.58 3.38
N LEU A 72 -3.27 6.12 2.96
CA LEU A 72 -3.05 5.46 1.67
C LEU A 72 -3.21 3.94 1.75
N GLY A 73 -3.32 3.37 2.95
CA GLY A 73 -3.18 1.93 3.15
C GLY A 73 -1.72 1.48 3.15
N LYS A 74 -1.50 0.23 3.53
CA LYS A 74 -0.16 -0.37 3.67
C LYS A 74 0.69 -0.34 2.40
N LEU A 75 0.06 -0.29 1.24
CA LEU A 75 0.72 -0.31 -0.07
C LEU A 75 0.85 1.07 -0.71
N GLY A 76 0.60 2.16 0.02
CA GLY A 76 0.84 3.51 -0.50
C GLY A 76 -0.12 3.93 -1.60
N GLY A 77 -1.40 3.54 -1.52
CA GLY A 77 -2.46 4.16 -2.33
C GLY A 77 -2.74 3.51 -3.67
N ILE A 78 -2.22 2.31 -3.91
CA ILE A 78 -2.53 1.51 -5.10
C ILE A 78 -4.04 1.29 -5.16
N LYS A 79 -4.69 1.86 -6.17
CA LYS A 79 -6.13 1.75 -6.43
C LYS A 79 -6.45 1.36 -7.87
N ASP A 80 -5.43 1.08 -8.66
CA ASP A 80 -5.53 0.79 -10.08
C ASP A 80 -4.43 -0.18 -10.54
N LYS A 81 -4.60 -0.69 -11.76
CA LYS A 81 -3.69 -1.67 -12.37
C LYS A 81 -2.29 -1.10 -12.57
N VAL A 82 -2.22 0.16 -13.00
CA VAL A 82 -0.95 0.84 -13.33
C VAL A 82 -0.15 1.06 -12.06
N GLY A 83 -0.77 1.57 -11.00
CA GLY A 83 -0.14 1.72 -9.69
C GLY A 83 0.35 0.39 -9.11
N LEU A 84 -0.44 -0.69 -9.29
CA LEU A 84 -0.03 -2.03 -8.86
C LEU A 84 1.22 -2.52 -9.59
N LEU A 85 1.25 -2.40 -10.92
CA LEU A 85 2.41 -2.81 -11.72
C LEU A 85 3.64 -1.96 -11.40
N GLY A 86 3.49 -0.64 -11.30
CA GLY A 86 4.59 0.25 -10.92
C GLY A 86 5.16 -0.09 -9.55
N HIS A 87 4.31 -0.41 -8.57
CA HIS A 87 4.76 -0.84 -7.25
C HIS A 87 5.51 -2.18 -7.28
N LEU A 88 4.99 -3.16 -8.01
CA LEU A 88 5.63 -4.47 -8.16
C LEU A 88 6.97 -4.37 -8.92
N GLN A 89 7.08 -3.47 -9.91
CA GLN A 89 8.32 -3.23 -10.65
C GLN A 89 9.37 -2.46 -9.85
N ALA A 90 8.95 -1.47 -9.07
CA ALA A 90 9.85 -0.70 -8.20
C ALA A 90 10.42 -1.55 -7.07
N LYS A 91 9.69 -2.59 -6.65
CA LYS A 91 10.15 -3.51 -5.61
C LYS A 91 11.22 -4.45 -6.18
N SER A 92 12.48 -4.07 -5.99
CA SER A 92 13.64 -4.88 -6.41
C SER A 92 13.77 -6.21 -5.66
N SER A 93 13.07 -6.39 -4.54
CA SER A 93 13.06 -7.66 -3.80
C SER A 93 11.97 -8.59 -4.33
N MET A 94 12.28 -9.88 -4.49
CA MET A 94 11.31 -10.94 -4.87
C MET A 94 10.27 -11.23 -3.77
N GLU A 95 10.02 -10.28 -2.87
CA GLU A 95 9.05 -10.44 -1.82
C GLU A 95 7.63 -10.36 -2.38
N PRO A 96 6.79 -11.38 -2.11
CA PRO A 96 5.41 -11.36 -2.57
C PRO A 96 4.63 -10.18 -1.98
N LEU A 97 3.75 -9.62 -2.80
CA LEU A 97 2.72 -8.73 -2.31
C LEU A 97 1.57 -9.54 -1.70
N LEU A 98 1.17 -9.21 -0.48
CA LEU A 98 0.06 -9.87 0.19
C LEU A 98 -1.28 -9.35 -0.34
N TYR A 99 -2.13 -10.25 -0.84
CA TYR A 99 -3.45 -9.90 -1.36
C TYR A 99 -4.33 -9.20 -0.31
N LYS A 100 -4.19 -9.56 0.97
CA LYS A 100 -4.91 -8.91 2.08
C LYS A 100 -4.57 -7.41 2.20
N GLU A 101 -3.31 -7.06 1.99
CA GLU A 101 -2.84 -5.66 2.07
C GLU A 101 -3.31 -4.86 0.86
N LEU A 102 -3.36 -5.49 -0.31
CA LEU A 102 -3.94 -4.90 -1.52
C LEU A 102 -5.44 -4.65 -1.36
N LYS A 103 -6.18 -5.62 -0.82
CA LYS A 103 -7.63 -5.49 -0.60
C LYS A 103 -7.99 -4.40 0.42
N GLU A 104 -7.10 -4.09 1.35
CA GLU A 104 -7.29 -3.00 2.32
C GLU A 104 -7.33 -1.62 1.63
N GLY A 105 -6.45 -1.38 0.65
CA GLY A 105 -6.41 -0.12 -0.12
C GLY A 105 -7.33 -0.11 -1.35
N TRP A 106 -7.59 -1.28 -1.93
CA TRP A 106 -8.34 -1.46 -3.17
C TRP A 106 -9.34 -2.62 -3.07
N PRO A 107 -10.58 -2.37 -2.59
CA PRO A 107 -11.56 -3.42 -2.31
C PRO A 107 -12.05 -4.17 -3.55
N GLN A 108 -12.08 -3.51 -4.71
CA GLN A 108 -12.55 -4.06 -6.00
C GLN A 108 -11.40 -4.55 -6.90
N CYS A 109 -10.26 -4.95 -6.31
CA CYS A 109 -9.08 -5.37 -7.07
C CYS A 109 -9.25 -6.69 -7.84
N ASP A 110 -10.22 -7.55 -7.48
CA ASP A 110 -10.36 -8.90 -8.02
C ASP A 110 -10.49 -8.94 -9.55
N ALA A 111 -11.33 -8.07 -10.13
CA ALA A 111 -11.51 -7.99 -11.59
C ALA A 111 -10.24 -7.52 -12.30
N ALA A 112 -9.55 -6.54 -11.70
CA ALA A 112 -8.31 -6.01 -12.24
C ALA A 112 -7.16 -7.02 -12.18
N LEU A 113 -7.06 -7.79 -11.09
CA LEU A 113 -6.09 -8.86 -10.94
C LEU A 113 -6.32 -9.98 -11.96
N ALA A 114 -7.58 -10.37 -12.19
CA ALA A 114 -7.92 -11.38 -13.19
C ALA A 114 -7.48 -10.95 -14.60
N GLU A 115 -7.65 -9.68 -14.93
CA GLU A 115 -7.21 -9.12 -16.22
C GLU A 115 -5.68 -9.11 -16.34
N LEU A 116 -4.96 -8.62 -15.33
CA LEU A 116 -3.50 -8.61 -15.32
C LEU A 116 -2.90 -10.03 -15.36
N LYS A 117 -3.55 -11.00 -14.73
CA LYS A 117 -3.17 -12.42 -14.79
C LYS A 117 -3.35 -12.98 -16.20
N ARG A 118 -4.47 -12.66 -16.87
CA ARG A 118 -4.72 -13.04 -18.27
C ARG A 118 -3.71 -12.41 -19.22
N GLU A 119 -3.31 -11.17 -18.96
CA GLU A 119 -2.28 -10.45 -19.72
C GLU A 119 -0.85 -10.89 -19.39
N ASN A 120 -0.68 -11.81 -18.43
CA ASN A 120 0.63 -12.31 -17.99
C ASN A 120 1.55 -11.18 -17.52
N LYS A 121 0.99 -10.24 -16.76
CA LYS A 121 1.74 -9.16 -16.09
C LYS A 121 2.02 -9.48 -14.62
N ILE A 122 1.20 -10.36 -14.04
CA ILE A 122 1.32 -10.79 -12.65
C ILE A 122 1.12 -12.30 -12.52
N ILE A 123 1.72 -12.87 -11.49
CA ILE A 123 1.53 -14.25 -11.07
C ILE A 123 0.81 -14.24 -9.71
N THR A 124 -0.28 -15.00 -9.59
CA THR A 124 -1.01 -15.14 -8.32
C THR A 124 -0.79 -16.53 -7.74
N VAL A 125 -0.44 -16.59 -6.45
CA VAL A 125 -0.38 -17.86 -5.70
C VAL A 125 -1.65 -17.96 -4.86
N GLU A 126 -2.40 -19.03 -5.11
CA GLU A 126 -3.72 -19.29 -4.51
C GLU A 126 -3.64 -20.49 -3.56
N ASP A 127 -4.34 -20.40 -2.43
CA ASP A 127 -4.58 -21.51 -1.50
C ASP A 127 -6.08 -21.74 -1.40
N LYS A 128 -6.54 -22.96 -1.74
CA LYS A 128 -7.96 -23.38 -1.69
C LYS A 128 -8.94 -22.30 -2.19
N LYS A 129 -8.64 -21.70 -3.35
CA LYS A 129 -9.40 -20.64 -4.06
C LYS A 129 -9.24 -19.21 -3.53
N THR A 130 -8.34 -18.94 -2.59
CA THR A 130 -8.04 -17.58 -2.13
C THR A 130 -6.65 -17.15 -2.56
N ILE A 131 -6.54 -16.01 -3.25
CA ILE A 131 -5.24 -15.42 -3.59
C ILE A 131 -4.54 -15.02 -2.29
N LYS A 132 -3.30 -15.51 -2.10
CA LYS A 132 -2.47 -15.18 -0.94
C LYS A 132 -1.41 -14.15 -1.33
N HIS A 133 -0.71 -14.44 -2.42
CA HIS A 133 0.45 -13.68 -2.87
C HIS A 133 0.32 -13.27 -4.33
N ILE A 134 0.87 -12.10 -4.64
CA ILE A 134 0.92 -11.53 -5.98
C ILE A 134 2.39 -11.20 -6.28
N PHE A 135 2.85 -11.65 -7.44
CA PHE A 135 4.20 -11.41 -7.96
C PHE A 135 4.12 -10.73 -9.32
N ILE A 136 5.20 -10.08 -9.73
CA ILE A 136 5.37 -9.65 -11.12
C ILE A 136 5.65 -10.86 -12.01
N ASP A 137 5.02 -10.90 -13.19
CA ASP A 137 5.36 -11.87 -14.23
C ASP A 137 6.32 -11.18 -15.21
N ASP A 138 7.57 -11.64 -15.26
CA ASP A 138 8.54 -11.13 -16.22
C ASP A 138 8.38 -11.89 -17.56
N PRO A 139 7.96 -11.21 -18.63
CA PRO A 139 7.75 -11.86 -19.92
C PRO A 139 9.02 -12.45 -20.52
N THR A 140 10.21 -11.99 -20.12
CA THR A 140 11.50 -12.52 -20.61
C THR A 140 11.80 -13.93 -20.11
N LEU A 141 11.22 -14.31 -18.97
CA LEU A 141 11.39 -15.64 -18.36
C LEU A 141 10.34 -16.64 -18.85
N ARG A 142 9.45 -16.22 -19.73
CA ARG A 142 8.33 -17.05 -20.19
C ARG A 142 8.76 -17.94 -21.34
N HIS A 143 8.96 -19.21 -21.05
CA HIS A 143 9.24 -20.23 -22.05
C HIS A 143 8.11 -21.27 -22.09
N THR A 144 7.58 -21.50 -23.29
CA THR A 144 6.64 -22.60 -23.53
C THR A 144 7.43 -23.89 -23.56
N VAL A 145 7.17 -24.76 -22.59
CA VAL A 145 7.74 -26.12 -22.55
C VAL A 145 6.71 -27.08 -23.13
N GLU A 146 7.16 -27.97 -24.02
CA GLU A 146 6.31 -29.02 -24.60
C GLU A 146 5.81 -30.01 -23.54
N ASP A 147 4.60 -30.53 -23.73
CA ASP A 147 3.97 -31.40 -22.75
C ASP A 147 4.72 -32.72 -22.58
N ASP A 148 5.37 -33.23 -23.62
CA ASP A 148 6.22 -34.42 -23.54
C ASP A 148 7.41 -34.21 -22.61
N PHE A 149 8.05 -33.05 -22.68
CA PHE A 149 9.15 -32.70 -21.77
C PHE A 149 8.65 -32.56 -20.33
N LYS A 150 7.48 -31.93 -20.11
CA LYS A 150 6.86 -31.85 -18.77
C LYS A 150 6.57 -33.24 -18.21
N ASN A 151 6.07 -34.15 -19.04
CA ASN A 151 5.74 -35.52 -18.64
C ASN A 151 6.99 -36.33 -18.32
N MET A 152 8.07 -36.14 -19.07
CA MET A 152 9.37 -36.74 -18.77
C MET A 152 9.93 -36.21 -17.45
N TRP A 153 9.91 -34.90 -17.23
CA TRP A 153 10.43 -34.26 -16.02
C TRP A 153 9.74 -34.77 -14.74
N LYS A 154 8.41 -34.94 -14.79
CA LYS A 154 7.62 -35.48 -13.66
C LYS A 154 7.96 -36.93 -13.28
N ARG A 155 8.64 -37.69 -14.14
CA ARG A 155 9.03 -39.08 -13.86
C ARG A 155 10.37 -39.19 -13.14
N VAL A 156 11.17 -38.13 -13.14
CA VAL A 156 12.52 -38.09 -12.56
C VAL A 156 12.53 -37.43 -11.17
N VAL A 157 11.49 -36.66 -10.85
CA VAL A 157 11.25 -36.04 -9.54
C VAL A 157 10.54 -37.00 -8.60
#